data_AF-A0AAD6IHA2-F1
#
_entry.id   AF-A0AAD6IHA2-F1
#
_cell.length_a   1.000
_cell.length_b   1.000
_cell.length_c   1.000
_cell.angle_alpha   90.00
_cell.angle_beta   90.00
_cell.angle_gamma   90.00
#
_symmetry.space_group_name_H-M   'P 1'
#
loop_
_entity.id
_entity.type
_entity.pdbx_description
1 polymer ?
#
loop_
_entity_poly.entity_id
_entity_poly.type
_entity_poly.pdbx_seq_one_letter_code
_entity_poly.pdbx_strand_id
1 'polypeptide(L)'
;MFKPTEPMLMRLRLTTKQVNGGYYKGNRTGSMGVFDKKGQYRSQVEKHRNYIPAAKLELPGLPEGSSTKEPFLLTPFVTKHMRPTPSNYVQDLERNGKTVTVIRGFEGADYLNMWADTREAYFEKFPFPKKSKKSEKSEKSKKSTEGTSDQ
;
A
#
# COMPACT_ATOMS: atom_id res chain seq x y z
N MET A 1 -16.97 27.21 -35.52
CA MET A 1 -16.21 27.45 -34.28
C MET A 1 -16.11 28.95 -34.07
N PHE A 2 -16.68 29.49 -32.99
CA PHE A 2 -16.69 30.92 -32.71
C PHE A 2 -15.26 31.40 -32.39
N LYS A 3 -14.75 32.35 -33.17
CA LYS A 3 -13.49 33.04 -32.87
C LYS A 3 -13.83 34.28 -32.05
N PRO A 4 -13.31 34.41 -30.81
CA PRO A 4 -13.58 35.58 -29.98
C PRO A 4 -13.06 36.87 -30.64
N THR A 5 -13.73 37.98 -30.37
CA THR A 5 -13.34 39.31 -30.86
C THR A 5 -12.02 39.76 -30.24
N GLU A 6 -11.25 40.54 -30.99
CA GLU A 6 -9.92 41.07 -30.62
C GLU A 6 -9.84 41.70 -29.21
N PRO A 7 -10.81 42.53 -28.75
CA PRO A 7 -10.80 43.06 -27.38
C PRO A 7 -11.00 41.99 -26.29
N MET A 8 -11.66 40.87 -26.61
CA MET A 8 -11.83 39.75 -25.67
C MET A 8 -10.52 38.94 -25.51
N LEU A 9 -9.71 38.83 -26.57
CA LEU A 9 -8.42 38.13 -26.54
C LEU A 9 -7.40 38.81 -25.62
N MET A 10 -7.43 40.14 -25.50
CA MET A 10 -6.46 40.89 -24.67
C MET A 10 -6.60 40.67 -23.16
N ARG A 11 -7.76 40.19 -22.68
CA ARG A 11 -8.03 40.00 -21.25
C ARG A 11 -7.95 38.54 -20.80
N LEU A 12 -7.92 37.60 -21.75
CA LEU A 12 -7.85 36.18 -21.46
C LEU A 12 -6.40 35.75 -21.23
N ARG A 13 -6.20 34.80 -20.32
CA ARG A 13 -4.86 34.25 -20.06
C ARG A 13 -4.34 33.53 -21.31
N LEU A 14 -3.08 33.81 -21.67
CA LEU A 14 -2.42 33.17 -22.80
C LEU A 14 -2.35 31.64 -22.66
N THR A 15 -2.61 30.97 -23.76
CA THR A 15 -2.53 29.53 -23.99
C THR A 15 -1.60 29.27 -25.18
N THR A 16 -1.18 28.01 -25.34
CA THR A 16 -0.24 27.61 -26.39
C THR A 16 -0.76 27.79 -27.81
N LYS A 17 -2.07 28.00 -28.00
CA LYS A 17 -2.71 28.11 -29.33
C LYS A 17 -3.03 29.54 -29.75
N GLN A 18 -2.75 30.53 -28.89
CA GLN A 18 -3.08 31.93 -29.13
C GLN A 18 -1.92 32.74 -29.72
N VAL A 19 -0.68 32.25 -29.57
CA VAL A 19 0.54 32.94 -30.00
C VAL A 19 1.46 31.97 -30.73
N ASN A 20 2.26 32.49 -31.65
CA ASN A 20 3.17 31.72 -32.49
C ASN A 20 4.50 31.43 -31.74
N GLY A 21 5.60 31.26 -32.48
CA GLY A 21 6.89 30.82 -31.96
C GLY A 21 7.41 31.64 -30.77
N GLY A 22 8.11 30.95 -29.85
CA GLY A 22 8.74 31.55 -28.67
C GLY A 22 7.95 31.42 -27.37
N TYR A 23 6.62 31.23 -27.43
CA TYR A 23 5.82 30.98 -26.24
C TYR A 23 5.60 29.48 -26.00
N TYR A 24 6.31 28.94 -25.00
CA TYR A 24 6.09 27.59 -24.52
C TYR A 24 5.35 27.61 -23.17
N LYS A 25 4.29 26.81 -23.05
CA LYS A 25 3.54 26.61 -21.81
C LYS A 25 3.30 25.12 -21.60
N GLY A 26 3.80 24.58 -20.49
CA GLY A 26 3.71 23.15 -20.18
C GLY A 26 2.35 22.71 -19.61
N ASN A 27 2.08 21.40 -19.66
CA ASN A 27 0.83 20.77 -19.21
C ASN A 27 0.99 19.96 -17.90
N ARG A 28 1.95 20.35 -17.03
CA ARG A 28 2.25 19.65 -15.77
C ARG A 28 2.56 18.14 -15.92
N THR A 29 3.17 17.75 -17.04
CA THR A 29 3.64 16.37 -17.25
C THR A 29 4.78 15.97 -16.32
N GLY A 30 5.45 16.96 -15.71
CA GLY A 30 6.60 16.78 -14.82
C GLY A 30 7.93 16.80 -15.60
N SER A 31 9.03 17.11 -14.90
CA SER A 31 10.37 17.08 -15.48
C SER A 31 10.93 15.65 -15.43
N MET A 32 11.05 15.00 -16.59
CA MET A 32 11.51 13.61 -16.72
C MET A 32 13.01 13.52 -17.07
N GLY A 33 13.75 14.62 -16.97
CA GLY A 33 15.08 14.73 -17.58
C GLY A 33 15.64 16.13 -17.59
N VAL A 34 16.68 16.34 -18.40
CA VAL A 34 17.42 17.61 -18.50
C VAL A 34 17.74 17.91 -19.97
N PHE A 35 17.74 19.20 -20.33
CA PHE A 35 18.20 19.66 -21.64
C PHE A 35 19.72 19.90 -21.64
N ASP A 36 20.40 19.41 -22.66
CA ASP A 36 21.81 19.71 -22.92
C ASP A 36 21.99 21.15 -23.41
N LYS A 37 23.21 21.69 -23.29
CA LYS A 37 23.57 23.01 -23.86
C LYS A 37 23.29 23.14 -25.36
N LYS A 38 23.20 22.01 -26.09
CA LYS A 38 22.87 21.94 -27.52
C LYS A 38 21.35 21.85 -27.80
N GLY A 39 20.49 21.94 -26.78
CA GLY A 39 19.03 21.86 -26.91
C GLY A 39 18.46 20.44 -27.02
N GLN A 40 19.29 19.41 -26.90
CA GLN A 40 18.84 18.00 -26.91
C GLN A 40 18.30 17.60 -25.54
N TYR A 41 17.26 16.77 -25.50
CA TYR A 41 16.67 16.30 -24.25
C TYR A 41 17.23 14.94 -23.83
N ARG A 42 17.72 14.82 -22.59
CA ARG A 42 18.18 13.56 -21.99
C ARG A 42 17.21 13.09 -20.91
N SER A 43 16.65 11.90 -21.08
CA SER A 43 15.72 11.27 -20.13
C SER A 43 16.45 10.71 -18.92
N GLN A 44 15.90 10.93 -17.72
CA GLN A 44 16.37 10.33 -16.46
C GLN A 44 15.34 9.30 -15.99
N VAL A 45 15.69 8.01 -16.10
CA VAL A 45 14.77 6.89 -15.82
C VAL A 45 14.27 6.90 -14.38
N GLU A 46 15.07 7.38 -13.44
CA GLU A 46 14.72 7.53 -12.03
C GLU A 46 13.50 8.45 -11.79
N LYS A 47 13.27 9.42 -12.66
CA LYS A 47 12.15 10.37 -12.56
C LYS A 47 10.89 9.89 -13.26
N HIS A 48 10.95 8.77 -13.99
CA HIS A 48 9.80 8.22 -14.68
C HIS A 48 8.82 7.62 -13.67
N ARG A 49 7.54 7.94 -13.82
CA ARG A 49 6.47 7.35 -13.02
C ARG A 49 6.19 5.94 -13.53
N ASN A 50 6.36 4.94 -12.67
CA ASN A 50 6.03 3.56 -12.95
C ASN A 50 4.77 3.16 -12.18
N TYR A 51 3.75 2.68 -12.88
CA TYR A 51 2.55 2.11 -12.28
C TYR A 51 2.70 0.58 -12.27
N ILE A 52 3.01 0.03 -11.09
CA ILE A 52 3.29 -1.40 -10.95
C ILE A 52 1.95 -2.14 -10.85
N PRO A 53 1.67 -3.11 -11.74
CA PRO A 53 0.47 -3.92 -11.64
C PRO A 53 0.56 -4.87 -10.44
N ALA A 54 -0.58 -5.12 -9.78
CA ALA A 54 -0.71 -5.98 -8.61
C ALA A 54 -0.15 -7.40 -8.81
N ALA A 55 -0.17 -7.93 -10.04
CA ALA A 55 0.42 -9.23 -10.38
C ALA A 55 1.94 -9.33 -10.12
N LYS A 56 2.63 -8.19 -9.96
CA LYS A 56 4.07 -8.12 -9.65
C LYS A 56 4.36 -7.78 -8.18
N LEU A 57 3.32 -7.66 -7.35
CA LEU A 57 3.44 -7.35 -5.93
C LEU A 57 3.08 -8.61 -5.13
N GLU A 58 3.92 -8.98 -4.18
CA GLU A 58 3.61 -10.00 -3.17
C GLU A 58 2.58 -9.40 -2.22
N LEU A 59 1.30 -9.60 -2.51
CA LEU A 59 0.21 -9.14 -1.67
C LEU A 59 -0.02 -10.15 -0.54
N PRO A 60 -0.05 -9.72 0.75
CA PRO A 60 -0.45 -10.60 1.83
C PRO A 60 -1.87 -11.11 1.57
N GLY A 61 -2.02 -12.43 1.45
CA GLY A 61 -3.28 -13.10 1.10
C GLY A 61 -3.33 -13.67 -0.32
N LEU A 62 -2.31 -13.43 -1.15
CA LEU A 62 -2.13 -14.12 -2.42
C LEU A 62 -1.28 -15.39 -2.17
N PRO A 63 -1.77 -16.61 -2.45
CA PRO A 63 -0.98 -17.82 -2.20
C PRO A 63 0.30 -17.80 -3.06
N GLU A 64 1.45 -18.09 -2.44
CA GLU A 64 2.74 -18.21 -3.14
C GLU A 64 2.57 -19.14 -4.36
N GLY A 65 2.85 -18.60 -5.55
CA GLY A 65 2.70 -19.34 -6.80
C GLY A 65 1.34 -19.22 -7.50
N SER A 66 0.47 -18.29 -7.09
CA SER A 66 -0.71 -17.94 -7.89
C SER A 66 -0.26 -17.26 -9.20
N SER A 67 0.00 -18.08 -10.20
CA SER A 67 0.16 -17.67 -11.59
C SER A 67 -1.10 -16.92 -12.03
N THR A 68 -0.96 -16.02 -13.00
CA THR A 68 -1.95 -15.18 -13.71
C THR A 68 -3.31 -15.83 -14.10
N LYS A 69 -3.55 -17.11 -13.78
CA LYS A 69 -4.72 -17.90 -14.15
C LYS A 69 -5.94 -17.70 -13.25
N GLU A 70 -5.79 -17.31 -11.98
CA GLU A 70 -6.95 -17.09 -11.10
C GLU A 70 -7.28 -15.59 -10.95
N PRO A 71 -8.51 -15.16 -11.30
CA PRO A 71 -8.91 -13.77 -11.17
C PRO A 71 -9.06 -13.38 -9.70
N PHE A 72 -8.59 -12.18 -9.34
CA PHE A 72 -8.81 -11.60 -8.03
C PHE A 72 -10.33 -11.49 -7.76
N LEU A 73 -10.77 -12.04 -6.63
CA LEU A 73 -12.21 -12.15 -6.32
C LEU A 73 -12.85 -10.81 -5.89
N LEU A 74 -12.05 -9.82 -5.49
CA LEU A 74 -12.61 -8.51 -5.12
C LEU A 74 -12.99 -7.73 -6.38
N THR A 75 -14.20 -7.20 -6.35
CA THR A 75 -14.77 -6.39 -7.43
C THR A 75 -15.06 -4.98 -6.90
N PRO A 76 -15.18 -3.95 -7.76
CA PRO A 76 -15.48 -2.58 -7.32
C PRO A 76 -16.89 -2.40 -6.74
N PHE A 77 -17.72 -3.44 -6.75
CA PHE A 77 -19.09 -3.41 -6.26
C PHE A 77 -19.32 -4.50 -5.21
N VAL A 78 -20.18 -4.19 -4.24
CA VAL A 78 -20.63 -5.16 -3.22
C VAL A 78 -22.12 -5.43 -3.46
N THR A 79 -22.57 -6.65 -3.17
CA THR A 79 -23.99 -7.00 -3.32
C THR A 79 -24.85 -6.22 -2.33
N LYS A 80 -26.02 -5.75 -2.78
CA LYS A 80 -26.98 -5.03 -1.90
C LYS A 80 -27.57 -5.92 -0.80
N HIS A 81 -27.45 -7.24 -0.92
CA HIS A 81 -27.85 -8.19 0.12
C HIS A 81 -26.96 -8.07 1.36
N MET A 82 -25.70 -7.64 1.20
CA MET A 82 -24.82 -7.35 2.32
C MET A 82 -25.16 -5.96 2.88
N ARG A 83 -25.59 -5.92 4.14
CA ARG A 83 -25.78 -4.63 4.85
C ARG A 83 -24.41 -4.00 5.12
N PRO A 84 -24.26 -2.67 4.98
CA PRO A 84 -23.03 -1.99 5.36
C PRO A 84 -22.68 -2.29 6.82
N THR A 85 -21.49 -2.83 7.06
CA THR A 85 -21.01 -3.12 8.41
C THR A 85 -20.66 -1.81 9.13
N PRO A 86 -21.24 -1.52 10.30
CA PRO A 86 -20.88 -0.33 11.07
C PRO A 86 -19.43 -0.44 11.59
N SER A 87 -18.79 0.71 11.84
CA SER A 87 -17.46 0.74 12.46
C SER A 87 -17.53 0.26 13.91
N ASN A 88 -16.55 -0.54 14.32
CA ASN A 88 -16.35 -0.92 15.72
C ASN A 88 -15.74 0.23 16.56
N TYR A 89 -15.16 1.23 15.89
CA TYR A 89 -14.52 2.36 16.55
C TYR A 89 -15.55 3.45 16.79
N VAL A 90 -16.14 3.44 17.98
CA VAL A 90 -17.11 4.45 18.44
C VAL A 90 -16.61 5.15 19.69
N GLN A 91 -17.04 6.39 19.87
CA GLN A 91 -16.84 7.20 21.07
C GLN A 91 -18.16 7.82 21.48
N ASP A 92 -18.47 7.71 22.76
CA ASP A 92 -19.59 8.42 23.36
C ASP A 92 -19.16 9.85 23.69
N LEU A 93 -19.90 10.82 23.15
CA LEU A 93 -19.69 12.24 23.40
C LEU A 93 -20.93 12.81 24.09
N GLU A 94 -20.72 13.62 25.13
CA GLU A 94 -21.80 14.38 25.73
C GLU A 94 -22.04 15.67 24.95
N ARG A 95 -23.23 15.81 24.37
CA ARG A 95 -23.70 17.05 23.75
C ARG A 95 -25.04 17.44 24.36
N ASN A 96 -25.12 18.63 24.94
CA ASN A 96 -26.34 19.21 25.50
C ASN A 96 -27.04 18.28 26.51
N GLY A 97 -26.28 17.64 27.41
CA GLY A 97 -26.82 16.74 28.42
C GLY A 97 -27.33 15.39 27.90
N LYS A 98 -27.03 15.04 26.64
CA LYS A 98 -27.34 13.73 26.04
C LYS A 98 -26.06 13.08 25.52
N THR A 99 -25.88 11.80 25.82
CA THR A 99 -24.79 10.98 25.28
C THR A 99 -25.12 10.60 23.84
N VAL A 100 -24.23 10.94 22.91
CA VAL A 100 -24.35 10.59 21.49
C VAL A 100 -23.12 9.77 21.10
N THR A 101 -23.36 8.55 20.63
CA THR A 101 -22.32 7.67 20.09
C THR A 101 -21.94 8.15 18.68
N VAL A 102 -20.67 8.53 18.52
CA VAL A 102 -20.10 9.00 17.26
C VAL A 102 -19.02 8.02 16.81
N ILE A 103 -18.90 7.80 15.50
CA ILE A 103 -17.82 6.99 14.93
C ILE A 103 -16.51 7.77 15.10
N ARG A 104 -15.53 7.16 15.78
CA ARG A 104 -14.18 7.71 15.93
C ARG A 104 -13.22 7.10 14.90
N GLY A 105 -12.11 7.79 14.66
CA GLY A 105 -11.03 7.29 13.80
C GLY A 105 -10.23 6.16 14.46
N PHE A 106 -9.53 5.39 13.64
CA PHE A 106 -8.60 4.37 14.10
C PHE A 106 -7.34 5.04 14.68
N GLU A 107 -7.05 4.79 15.96
CA GLU A 107 -5.93 5.42 16.66
C GLU A 107 -4.73 4.48 16.81
N GLY A 108 -3.57 5.04 17.16
CA GLY A 108 -2.36 4.26 17.39
C GLY A 108 -2.51 3.23 18.51
N ALA A 109 -3.29 3.54 19.57
CA ALA A 109 -3.56 2.59 20.65
C ALA A 109 -4.40 1.39 20.15
N ASP A 110 -5.35 1.61 19.25
CA ASP A 110 -6.13 0.53 18.65
C ASP A 110 -5.26 -0.38 17.79
N TYR A 111 -4.32 0.21 17.05
CA TYR A 111 -3.33 -0.56 16.29
C TYR A 111 -2.47 -1.43 17.20
N LEU A 112 -1.98 -0.88 18.32
CA LEU A 112 -1.17 -1.64 19.28
C LEU A 112 -1.95 -2.79 19.91
N ASN A 113 -3.23 -2.58 20.24
CA ASN A 113 -4.11 -3.64 20.75
C ASN A 113 -4.34 -4.73 19.69
N MET A 114 -4.68 -4.34 18.46
CA MET A 114 -4.86 -5.27 17.35
C MET A 114 -3.56 -6.05 17.04
N TRP A 115 -2.41 -5.38 17.09
CA TRP A 115 -1.10 -6.00 16.88
C TRP A 115 -0.75 -6.97 18.01
N ALA A 116 -1.07 -6.63 19.27
CA ALA A 116 -0.81 -7.49 20.42
C ALA A 116 -1.54 -8.86 20.32
N ASP A 117 -2.64 -8.93 19.58
CA ASP A 117 -3.41 -10.14 19.33
C ASP A 117 -2.87 -10.98 18.16
N THR A 118 -1.88 -10.47 17.42
CA THR A 118 -1.27 -11.20 16.31
C THR A 118 -0.29 -12.29 16.81
N ARG A 119 -0.09 -13.30 15.96
CA ARG A 119 0.86 -14.40 16.20
C ARG A 119 2.30 -13.90 16.41
N GLU A 120 2.68 -12.79 15.78
CA GLU A 120 4.00 -12.18 15.88
C GLU A 120 4.26 -11.63 17.29
N ALA A 121 3.30 -10.87 17.83
CA ALA A 121 3.39 -10.33 19.19
C ALA A 121 3.44 -11.44 20.26
N TYR A 122 2.77 -12.58 20.02
CA TYR A 122 2.87 -13.74 20.90
C TYR A 122 4.30 -14.30 20.97
N PHE A 123 4.96 -14.46 19.83
CA PHE A 123 6.33 -15.00 19.78
C PHE A 123 7.39 -14.05 20.33
N GLU A 124 7.14 -12.73 20.24
CA GLU A 124 8.02 -11.74 20.86
C GLU A 124 7.91 -11.76 22.39
N LYS A 125 6.69 -11.91 22.93
CA LYS A 125 6.46 -12.02 24.39
C LYS A 125 6.94 -13.34 24.97
N PHE A 126 6.77 -14.43 24.23
CA PHE A 126 7.16 -15.78 24.65
C PHE A 126 8.13 -16.37 23.62
N PRO A 127 9.41 -15.95 23.64
CA PRO A 127 10.41 -16.55 22.78
C PRO A 127 10.47 -18.05 23.08
N PHE A 128 10.41 -18.89 22.04
CA PHE A 128 10.58 -20.32 22.22
C PHE A 128 11.83 -20.59 23.05
N PRO A 129 11.77 -21.51 24.05
CA PRO A 129 12.95 -21.87 24.78
C PRO A 129 13.99 -22.37 23.77
N LYS A 130 15.08 -21.60 23.61
CA LYS A 130 16.21 -22.02 22.79
C LYS A 130 16.63 -23.38 23.33
N LYS A 131 16.55 -24.45 22.51
CA LYS A 131 17.07 -25.77 22.87
C LYS A 131 18.49 -25.54 23.39
N SER A 132 18.69 -25.71 24.69
CA SER A 132 20.02 -25.59 25.26
C SER A 132 20.87 -26.71 24.65
N LYS A 133 22.15 -26.47 24.32
CA LYS A 133 23.05 -27.48 23.73
C LYS A 133 23.13 -28.80 24.53
N LYS A 134 22.64 -28.83 25.78
CA LYS A 134 22.48 -30.04 26.60
C LYS A 134 21.39 -30.99 26.06
N SER A 135 20.26 -30.48 25.55
CA SER A 135 19.18 -31.34 25.04
C SER A 135 19.50 -32.00 23.69
N GLU A 136 20.28 -31.32 22.84
CA GLU A 136 20.78 -31.90 21.57
C GLU A 136 21.80 -33.03 21.80
N LYS A 137 22.66 -32.93 22.84
CA LYS A 137 23.55 -34.02 23.22
C LYS A 137 22.79 -35.23 23.76
N SER A 138 21.71 -35.03 24.52
CA SER A 138 20.88 -36.13 25.02
C SER A 138 19.99 -36.78 23.95
N GLU A 139 19.53 -36.03 22.95
CA GLU A 139 18.81 -36.59 21.78
C GLU A 139 19.77 -37.38 20.87
N LYS A 140 21.01 -36.89 20.65
CA LYS A 140 22.04 -37.65 19.90
C LYS A 140 22.50 -38.90 20.64
N SER A 141 22.63 -38.87 21.97
CA SER A 141 23.04 -40.05 22.75
C SER A 141 21.96 -41.12 22.85
N LYS A 142 20.67 -40.74 22.89
CA LYS A 142 19.55 -41.68 22.88
C LYS A 142 19.38 -42.38 21.52
N LYS A 143 19.60 -41.66 20.41
CA LYS A 143 19.51 -42.22 19.06
C LYS A 143 20.65 -43.19 18.73
N SER A 144 21.80 -43.10 19.40
CA SER A 144 22.90 -44.07 19.27
C SER A 144 22.72 -45.34 20.10
N THR A 145 21.86 -45.34 21.12
CA THR A 145 21.62 -46.53 21.97
C THR A 145 20.48 -47.42 21.49
N GLU A 146 19.58 -46.91 20.64
CA GLU A 146 18.46 -47.69 20.08
C GLU A 146 18.82 -48.41 18.77
N GLY A 147 20.01 -48.17 18.20
CA GLY A 147 20.46 -48.80 16.95
C GLY A 147 21.31 -50.06 17.10
N THR A 148 21.47 -50.59 18.32
CA THR A 148 22.42 -51.68 18.62
C THR A 148 21.78 -52.77 19.48
N SER A 149 20.55 -53.17 19.17
CA SER A 149 19.87 -54.28 19.85
C SER A 149 18.95 -55.07 18.91
N ASP A 150 19.42 -55.39 17.72
CA ASP A 150 18.84 -56.45 16.87
C ASP A 150 19.98 -57.19 16.17
N GLN A 151 20.47 -58.26 16.80
CA GLN A 151 21.14 -59.41 16.19
C GLN A 151 20.66 -60.67 16.89
#